data_AF-A0A2I1HPI1-F1
#
_entry.id   AF-A0A2I1HPI1-F1
#
_cell.length_a   1.000
_cell.length_b   1.000
_cell.length_c   1.000
_cell.angle_alpha   90.00
_cell.angle_beta   90.00
_cell.angle_gamma   90.00
#
_symmetry.space_group_name_H-M   'P 1'
#
loop_
_entity.id
_entity.type
_entity.pdbx_description
1 polymer ?
#
loop_
_entity_poly.entity_id
_entity_poly.type
_entity_poly.pdbx_seq_one_letter_code
_entity_poly.pdbx_strand_id
1 'polypeptide(L)'
;MERNFNLIYQTSFEKDSFLELQKYCTNLISNNPNKIFNSLDFSTTPEKLLISIIQNDNLQMTEIQVWENVLKWGLAQNPGFPSDASNFSKDDFNSLKNTLHQCISFVRFYNLTSKEFFYNVVPYKKVLPKELYMDLLKTFLDSDSEPVDKLNSRKVINDNHINKKLSKLQEELSDEMPQYQENYGRAAKIPYKKNYAQAAKFPDNSSQVPKIQDKTIAEIHEDAAEQKEEAEYLRRTTSSGGR
;
A
#
# COMPACT_ATOMS: atom_id res chain seq x y z
N MET A 1 6.38 -11.38 19.09
CA MET A 1 7.76 -10.95 18.72
C MET A 1 7.82 -10.33 17.33
N GLU A 2 7.03 -10.82 16.37
CA GLU A 2 6.98 -10.31 14.98
C GLU A 2 6.81 -8.79 14.86
N ARG A 3 5.84 -8.18 15.56
CA ARG A 3 5.61 -6.72 15.51
C ARG A 3 6.80 -5.85 15.96
N ASN A 4 7.71 -6.40 16.77
CA ASN A 4 8.85 -5.65 17.31
C ASN A 4 10.18 -6.11 16.70
N PHE A 5 10.14 -6.92 15.64
CA PHE A 5 11.36 -7.51 15.08
C PHE A 5 12.35 -6.45 14.60
N ASN A 6 11.87 -5.38 13.96
CA ASN A 6 12.70 -4.24 13.55
C ASN A 6 13.50 -3.66 14.72
N LEU A 7 12.81 -3.36 15.83
CA LEU A 7 13.44 -2.79 17.02
C LEU A 7 14.41 -3.77 17.68
N ILE A 8 14.04 -5.05 17.78
CA ILE A 8 14.91 -6.10 18.35
C ILE A 8 16.17 -6.25 17.49
N TYR A 9 16.00 -6.35 16.16
CA TYR A 9 17.11 -6.43 15.21
C TYR A 9 18.02 -5.22 15.37
N GLN A 10 17.48 -4.01 15.24
CA GLN A 10 18.26 -2.78 15.37
C GLN A 10 19.03 -2.72 16.69
N THR A 11 18.35 -2.91 17.82
CA THR A 11 18.97 -2.89 19.16
C THR A 11 20.07 -3.96 19.29
N SER A 12 19.88 -5.13 18.69
CA SER A 12 20.85 -6.22 18.74
C SER A 12 22.12 -5.92 17.93
N PHE A 13 21.99 -5.26 16.78
CA PHE A 13 23.10 -4.94 15.88
C PHE A 13 23.76 -3.59 16.18
N GLU A 14 23.20 -2.78 17.09
CA GLU A 14 23.84 -1.57 17.61
C GLU A 14 25.01 -1.86 18.57
N LYS A 15 25.01 -3.03 19.22
CA LYS A 15 26.05 -3.42 20.18
C LYS A 15 26.60 -4.82 19.90
N ASP A 16 27.91 -4.91 19.77
CA ASP A 16 28.61 -6.18 19.56
C ASP A 16 28.44 -7.17 20.73
N SER A 17 28.02 -6.70 21.91
CA SER A 17 27.78 -7.54 23.09
C SER A 17 26.56 -8.46 22.96
N PHE A 18 25.68 -8.27 21.97
CA PHE A 18 24.43 -9.03 21.82
C PHE A 18 24.50 -10.16 20.78
N LEU A 19 25.65 -10.86 20.71
CA LEU A 19 25.90 -11.91 19.70
C LEU A 19 24.83 -13.01 19.64
N GLU A 20 24.32 -13.47 20.80
CA GLU A 20 23.27 -14.50 20.83
C GLU A 20 21.96 -14.00 20.20
N LEU A 21 21.60 -12.75 20.46
CA LEU A 21 20.40 -12.13 19.89
C LEU A 21 20.57 -11.84 18.41
N GLN A 22 21.75 -11.36 17.98
CA GLN A 22 22.08 -11.20 16.57
C GLN A 22 21.96 -12.55 15.84
N LYS A 23 22.53 -13.63 16.39
CA LYS A 23 22.42 -14.98 15.84
C LYS A 23 20.97 -15.45 15.77
N TYR A 24 20.17 -15.17 16.80
CA TYR A 24 18.74 -15.47 16.79
C TYR A 24 18.02 -14.72 15.66
N CYS A 25 18.25 -13.42 15.51
CA CYS A 25 17.68 -12.60 14.44
C CYS A 25 18.09 -13.12 13.04
N THR A 26 19.37 -13.40 12.82
CA THR A 26 19.86 -13.96 11.55
C THR A 26 19.23 -15.31 11.25
N ASN A 27 19.13 -16.21 12.23
CA ASN A 27 18.47 -17.50 12.06
C ASN A 27 16.99 -17.35 11.69
N LEU A 28 16.28 -16.40 12.31
CA LEU A 28 14.89 -16.11 11.98
C LEU A 28 14.73 -15.61 10.54
N ILE A 29 15.60 -14.69 10.09
CA ILE A 29 15.60 -14.18 8.71
C ILE A 29 15.89 -15.31 7.72
N SER A 30 16.88 -16.16 8.02
CA SER A 30 17.26 -17.28 7.16
C SER A 30 16.15 -18.31 7.01
N ASN A 31 15.51 -18.68 8.14
CA ASN A 31 14.53 -19.77 8.18
C ASN A 31 13.11 -19.33 7.82
N ASN A 32 12.75 -18.07 8.07
CA ASN A 32 11.38 -17.56 7.90
C ASN A 32 11.33 -16.18 7.22
N PRO A 33 12.02 -15.96 6.08
CA PRO A 33 12.17 -14.64 5.47
C PRO A 33 10.82 -13.99 5.14
N ASN A 34 9.86 -14.76 4.62
CA ASN A 34 8.51 -14.26 4.29
C ASN A 34 7.77 -13.69 5.49
N LYS A 35 7.86 -14.38 6.63
CA LYS A 35 7.17 -14.00 7.85
C LYS A 35 7.73 -12.71 8.42
N ILE A 36 9.06 -12.59 8.43
CA ILE A 36 9.74 -11.37 8.85
C ILE A 36 9.38 -10.23 7.91
N PHE A 37 9.47 -10.45 6.60
CA PHE A 37 9.17 -9.43 5.59
C PHE A 37 7.76 -8.85 5.74
N ASN A 38 6.75 -9.72 5.92
CA ASN A 38 5.36 -9.30 6.07
C ASN A 38 5.09 -8.53 7.38
N SER A 39 6.00 -8.61 8.35
CA SER A 39 5.91 -7.88 9.62
C SER A 39 6.69 -6.56 9.65
N LEU A 40 7.41 -6.24 8.57
CA LEU A 40 8.21 -5.02 8.49
C LEU A 40 7.33 -3.78 8.49
N ASP A 41 7.70 -2.81 9.32
CA ASP A 41 7.27 -1.43 9.17
C ASP A 41 8.35 -0.68 8.40
N PHE A 42 8.12 -0.42 7.11
CA PHE A 42 9.11 0.21 6.24
C PHE A 42 9.55 1.61 6.68
N SER A 43 8.78 2.31 7.52
CA SER A 43 9.21 3.61 8.05
C SER A 43 10.37 3.48 9.05
N THR A 44 10.47 2.33 9.73
CA THR A 44 11.48 2.05 10.77
C THR A 44 12.46 0.95 10.42
N THR A 45 12.21 0.19 9.35
CA THR A 45 13.08 -0.92 8.92
C THR A 45 14.47 -0.42 8.54
N PRO A 46 15.55 -0.90 9.20
CA PRO A 46 16.92 -0.59 8.80
C PRO A 46 17.26 -1.18 7.42
N GLU A 47 18.05 -0.45 6.62
CA GLU A 47 18.47 -0.89 5.27
C GLU A 47 19.12 -2.29 5.29
N LYS A 48 20.02 -2.54 6.25
CA LYS A 48 20.70 -3.84 6.42
C LYS A 48 19.73 -5.01 6.64
N LEU A 49 18.63 -4.76 7.35
CA LEU A 49 17.61 -5.77 7.58
C LEU A 49 16.88 -6.09 6.27
N LEU A 50 16.46 -5.05 5.53
CA LEU A 50 15.81 -5.24 4.23
C LEU A 50 16.71 -6.02 3.27
N ILE A 51 17.99 -5.62 3.16
CA ILE A 51 19.00 -6.28 2.34
C ILE A 51 19.12 -7.77 2.71
N SER A 52 19.24 -8.08 4.00
CA SER A 52 19.38 -9.46 4.49
C SER A 52 18.19 -10.34 4.08
N ILE A 53 16.98 -9.76 3.97
CA ILE A 53 15.79 -10.50 3.57
C ILE A 53 15.71 -10.65 2.05
N ILE A 54 15.95 -9.60 1.26
CA ILE A 54 15.84 -9.66 -0.21
C ILE A 54 16.95 -10.48 -0.86
N GLN A 55 18.11 -10.60 -0.21
CA GLN A 55 19.19 -11.50 -0.64
C GLN A 55 18.86 -12.98 -0.43
N ASN A 56 17.93 -13.31 0.49
CA ASN A 56 17.66 -14.68 0.87
C ASN A 56 16.95 -15.44 -0.26
N ASP A 57 17.60 -16.50 -0.78
CA ASP A 57 17.06 -17.37 -1.83
C ASP A 57 15.77 -18.10 -1.44
N ASN A 58 15.52 -18.28 -0.13
CA ASN A 58 14.32 -18.92 0.39
C ASN A 58 13.13 -17.96 0.50
N LEU A 59 13.30 -16.67 0.22
CA LEU A 59 12.20 -15.71 0.16
C LEU A 59 11.24 -16.11 -0.98
N GLN A 60 10.01 -16.43 -0.62
CA GLN A 60 8.95 -16.92 -1.50
C GLN A 60 8.19 -15.74 -2.12
N MET A 61 8.88 -14.94 -2.94
CA MET A 61 8.36 -13.71 -3.52
C MET A 61 8.89 -13.53 -4.95
N THR A 62 8.04 -13.07 -5.87
CA THR A 62 8.48 -12.77 -7.24
C THR A 62 9.43 -11.58 -7.25
N GLU A 63 10.29 -11.49 -8.27
CA GLU A 63 11.25 -10.39 -8.34
C GLU A 63 10.59 -9.03 -8.50
N ILE A 64 9.41 -8.98 -9.16
CA ILE A 64 8.63 -7.75 -9.24
C ILE A 64 8.13 -7.31 -7.86
N GLN A 65 7.63 -8.24 -7.04
CA GLN A 65 7.19 -7.94 -5.68
C GLN A 65 8.36 -7.48 -4.81
N VAL A 66 9.56 -8.06 -4.98
CA VAL A 66 10.75 -7.56 -4.29
C VAL A 66 11.07 -6.14 -4.70
N TRP A 67 11.08 -5.83 -6.00
CA TRP A 67 11.31 -4.47 -6.49
C TRP A 67 10.28 -3.47 -5.95
N GLU A 68 9.00 -3.79 -6.01
CA GLU A 68 7.92 -2.93 -5.49
C GLU A 68 8.08 -2.63 -4.00
N ASN A 69 8.50 -3.63 -3.20
CA ASN A 69 8.71 -3.42 -1.78
C ASN A 69 10.00 -2.65 -1.47
N VAL A 70 11.07 -2.85 -2.24
CA VAL A 70 12.27 -2.01 -2.16
C VAL A 70 11.91 -0.56 -2.46
N LEU A 71 11.10 -0.30 -3.48
CA LEU A 71 10.56 1.03 -3.77
C LEU A 71 9.72 1.57 -2.61
N LYS A 72 8.76 0.81 -2.09
CA LYS A 72 7.93 1.22 -0.94
C LYS A 72 8.79 1.59 0.27
N TRP A 73 9.83 0.81 0.55
CA TRP A 73 10.78 1.14 1.60
C TRP A 73 11.53 2.45 1.31
N GLY A 74 12.08 2.61 0.10
CA GLY A 74 12.75 3.85 -0.29
C GLY A 74 11.86 5.10 -0.19
N LEU A 75 10.58 4.98 -0.57
CA LEU A 75 9.60 6.06 -0.45
C LEU A 75 9.26 6.34 1.03
N ALA A 76 9.12 5.32 1.86
CA ALA A 76 8.86 5.49 3.30
C ALA A 76 10.00 6.21 4.03
N GLN A 77 11.25 6.05 3.56
CA GLN A 77 12.41 6.79 4.06
C GLN A 77 12.45 8.26 3.59
N ASN A 78 11.58 8.66 2.66
CA ASN A 78 11.51 9.99 2.08
C ASN A 78 10.06 10.55 2.10
N PRO A 79 9.49 10.86 3.27
CA PRO A 79 8.05 11.15 3.45
C PRO A 79 7.54 12.44 2.78
N GLY A 80 8.43 13.23 2.14
CA GLY A 80 8.07 14.45 1.40
C GLY A 80 7.85 14.24 -0.10
N PHE A 81 8.01 13.03 -0.63
CA PHE A 81 7.88 12.79 -2.06
C PHE A 81 6.43 12.91 -2.56
N PRO A 82 6.24 13.32 -3.82
CA PRO A 82 4.96 13.21 -4.50
C PRO A 82 4.45 11.75 -4.51
N SER A 83 3.13 11.57 -4.57
CA SER A 83 2.55 10.22 -4.65
C SER A 83 2.81 9.51 -5.99
N ASP A 84 3.06 10.26 -7.06
CA ASP A 84 3.33 9.73 -8.39
C ASP A 84 4.76 10.10 -8.84
N ALA A 85 5.51 9.09 -9.29
CA ALA A 85 6.85 9.21 -9.84
C ALA A 85 6.93 10.16 -11.04
N SER A 86 5.83 10.36 -11.78
CA SER A 86 5.78 11.33 -12.89
C SER A 86 6.00 12.78 -12.42
N ASN A 87 5.70 13.06 -11.16
CA ASN A 87 5.83 14.39 -10.54
C ASN A 87 7.17 14.57 -9.80
N PHE A 88 8.07 13.59 -9.83
CA PHE A 88 9.34 13.69 -9.13
C PHE A 88 10.25 14.73 -9.79
N SER A 89 10.78 15.63 -8.97
CA SER A 89 11.87 16.52 -9.36
C SER A 89 13.17 15.74 -9.56
N LYS A 90 14.19 16.42 -10.10
CA LYS A 90 15.53 15.83 -10.20
C LYS A 90 16.10 15.47 -8.83
N ASP A 91 15.83 16.30 -7.82
CA ASP A 91 16.34 16.09 -6.48
C ASP A 91 15.62 14.95 -5.76
N ASP A 92 14.32 14.75 -6.01
CA ASP A 92 13.59 13.58 -5.50
C ASP A 92 14.19 12.27 -6.03
N PHE A 93 14.47 12.21 -7.33
CA PHE A 93 15.14 11.05 -7.92
C PHE A 93 16.54 10.83 -7.36
N ASN A 94 17.31 11.90 -7.10
CA ASN A 94 18.64 11.78 -6.50
C ASN A 94 18.58 11.27 -5.06
N SER A 95 17.64 11.77 -4.27
CA SER A 95 17.40 11.31 -2.90
C SER A 95 17.00 9.83 -2.87
N LEU A 96 16.02 9.44 -3.70
CA LEU A 96 15.60 8.04 -3.81
C LEU A 96 16.73 7.13 -4.28
N LYS A 97 17.54 7.58 -5.25
CA LYS A 97 18.74 6.87 -5.72
C LYS A 97 19.72 6.61 -4.59
N ASN A 98 20.00 7.62 -3.76
CA ASN A 98 20.92 7.48 -2.64
C ASN A 98 20.37 6.51 -1.59
N THR A 99 19.06 6.58 -1.30
CA THR A 99 18.39 5.66 -0.38
C THR A 99 18.44 4.21 -0.88
N LEU A 100 18.23 3.97 -2.17
CA LEU A 100 18.10 2.61 -2.73
C LEU A 100 19.42 2.01 -3.22
N HIS A 101 20.52 2.76 -3.17
CA HIS A 101 21.78 2.41 -3.82
C HIS A 101 22.25 0.98 -3.50
N GLN A 102 22.23 0.56 -2.24
CA GLN A 102 22.66 -0.80 -1.87
C GLN A 102 21.59 -1.86 -2.13
N CYS A 103 20.31 -1.52 -1.95
CA CYS A 103 19.21 -2.45 -2.21
C CYS A 103 19.15 -2.86 -3.70
N ILE A 104 19.45 -1.95 -4.62
CA ILE A 104 19.39 -2.17 -6.08
C ILE A 104 20.28 -3.35 -6.51
N SER A 105 21.46 -3.52 -5.92
CA SER A 105 22.36 -4.63 -6.29
C SER A 105 21.83 -6.02 -5.91
N PHE A 106 20.79 -6.10 -5.09
CA PHE A 106 20.20 -7.37 -4.63
C PHE A 106 18.86 -7.69 -5.27
N VAL A 107 18.36 -6.82 -6.15
CA VAL A 107 17.16 -7.07 -6.95
C VAL A 107 17.56 -7.78 -8.23
N ARG A 108 16.96 -8.94 -8.52
CA ARG A 108 17.27 -9.77 -9.70
C ARG A 108 16.50 -9.28 -10.92
N PHE A 109 16.80 -8.07 -11.40
CA PHE A 109 16.05 -7.44 -12.49
C PHE A 109 15.97 -8.28 -13.78
N TYR A 110 17.01 -9.07 -14.09
CA TYR A 110 17.04 -9.96 -15.27
C TYR A 110 16.02 -11.10 -15.23
N ASN A 111 15.37 -11.32 -14.09
CA ASN A 111 14.34 -12.34 -13.91
C ASN A 111 12.92 -11.76 -13.99
N LEU A 112 12.79 -10.45 -14.27
CA LEU A 112 11.51 -9.84 -14.60
C LEU A 112 11.08 -10.24 -16.01
N THR A 113 9.78 -10.13 -16.28
CA THR A 113 9.25 -10.12 -17.65
C THR A 113 9.44 -8.74 -18.28
N SER A 114 9.45 -8.65 -19.62
CA SER A 114 9.51 -7.35 -20.32
C SER A 114 8.36 -6.42 -19.93
N LYS A 115 7.18 -6.98 -19.63
CA LYS A 115 6.03 -6.22 -19.13
C LYS A 115 6.30 -5.63 -17.75
N GLU A 116 6.78 -6.44 -16.81
CA GLU A 116 7.11 -5.98 -15.46
C GLU A 116 8.20 -4.91 -15.47
N PHE A 117 9.26 -5.12 -16.27
CA PHE A 117 10.32 -4.14 -16.46
C PHE A 117 9.75 -2.81 -17.00
N PHE A 118 8.96 -2.85 -18.07
CA PHE A 118 8.43 -1.65 -18.72
C PHE A 118 7.52 -0.84 -17.79
N TYR A 119 6.59 -1.49 -17.08
CA TYR A 119 5.62 -0.77 -16.26
C TYR A 119 6.12 -0.38 -14.87
N ASN A 120 7.09 -1.11 -14.30
CA ASN A 120 7.47 -0.91 -12.89
C ASN A 120 8.91 -0.44 -12.70
N VAL A 121 9.83 -0.70 -13.63
CA VAL A 121 11.24 -0.31 -13.51
C VAL A 121 11.51 0.97 -14.30
N VAL A 122 11.03 1.07 -15.54
CA VAL A 122 11.26 2.24 -16.41
C VAL A 122 10.81 3.57 -15.82
N PRO A 123 9.67 3.68 -15.08
CA PRO A 123 9.28 4.95 -14.44
C PRO A 123 10.36 5.48 -13.47
N TYR A 124 11.14 4.58 -12.88
CA TYR A 124 12.20 4.88 -11.92
C TYR A 124 13.61 4.78 -12.52
N LYS A 125 13.76 4.79 -13.85
CA LYS A 125 15.07 4.62 -14.52
C LYS A 125 16.18 5.53 -14.02
N LYS A 126 15.85 6.74 -13.53
CA LYS A 126 16.81 7.72 -12.99
C LYS A 126 17.43 7.28 -11.65
N VAL A 127 16.76 6.37 -10.94
CA VAL A 127 17.23 5.78 -9.68
C VAL A 127 18.32 4.74 -9.93
N LEU A 128 18.24 4.00 -11.04
CA LEU A 128 19.19 2.95 -11.37
C LEU A 128 20.55 3.52 -11.81
N PRO A 129 21.67 2.82 -11.53
CA PRO A 129 22.94 3.06 -12.21
C PRO A 129 22.76 3.03 -13.73
N LYS A 130 23.40 3.97 -14.43
CA LYS A 130 23.22 4.14 -15.88
C LYS A 130 23.59 2.87 -16.66
N GLU A 131 24.69 2.24 -16.28
CA GLU A 131 25.18 0.98 -16.89
C GLU A 131 24.14 -0.12 -16.71
N LEU A 132 23.71 -0.38 -15.47
CA LEU A 132 22.65 -1.35 -15.17
C LEU A 132 21.38 -1.11 -16.00
N TYR A 133 20.90 0.14 -16.08
CA TYR A 133 19.68 0.43 -16.84
C TYR A 133 19.85 0.16 -18.34
N MET A 134 21.00 0.53 -18.92
CA MET A 134 21.26 0.29 -20.35
C MET A 134 21.38 -1.20 -20.67
N ASP A 135 22.00 -1.97 -19.78
CA ASP A 135 22.11 -3.42 -19.92
C ASP A 135 20.74 -4.09 -19.81
N LEU A 136 19.93 -3.72 -18.82
CA LEU A 136 18.55 -4.21 -18.70
C LEU A 136 17.71 -3.83 -19.93
N LEU A 137 17.83 -2.59 -20.40
CA LEU A 137 17.11 -2.13 -21.59
C LEU A 137 17.48 -2.96 -22.82
N LYS A 138 18.77 -3.28 -23.00
CA LYS A 138 19.23 -4.18 -24.06
C LYS A 138 18.62 -5.57 -23.90
N THR A 139 18.71 -6.16 -22.70
CA THR A 139 18.17 -7.50 -22.42
C THR A 139 16.69 -7.63 -22.72
N PHE A 140 15.88 -6.62 -22.39
CA PHE A 140 14.43 -6.68 -22.57
C PHE A 140 13.94 -6.29 -23.97
N LEU A 141 14.78 -5.64 -24.78
CA LEU A 141 14.45 -5.25 -26.16
C LEU A 141 14.98 -6.24 -27.20
N ASP A 142 16.09 -6.92 -26.90
CA ASP A 142 16.71 -7.88 -27.80
C ASP A 142 16.24 -9.30 -27.45
N SER A 143 15.37 -9.86 -28.30
CA SER A 143 14.80 -11.20 -28.12
C SER A 143 15.84 -12.32 -28.10
N ASP A 144 17.03 -12.06 -28.64
CA ASP A 144 18.10 -13.05 -28.80
C ASP A 144 19.21 -12.88 -27.74
N SER A 145 19.10 -11.86 -26.87
CA SER A 145 20.08 -11.61 -25.83
C SER A 145 19.84 -12.51 -24.61
N GLU A 146 20.75 -13.44 -24.36
CA GLU A 146 20.77 -14.13 -23.07
C GLU A 146 21.31 -13.19 -21.98
N PRO A 147 20.63 -13.04 -20.83
CA PRO A 147 21.16 -12.23 -19.74
C PRO A 147 22.42 -12.88 -19.18
N VAL A 148 23.53 -12.13 -19.16
CA VAL A 148 24.83 -12.61 -18.67
C VAL A 148 24.78 -12.99 -17.18
N ASP A 149 23.92 -12.32 -16.39
CA ASP A 149 23.79 -12.49 -14.95
C ASP A 149 22.39 -12.96 -14.52
N LYS A 150 21.82 -13.92 -15.25
CA LYS A 150 20.56 -14.54 -14.85
C LYS A 150 20.76 -15.44 -13.62
N LEU A 151 20.66 -14.84 -12.44
CA LEU A 151 20.59 -15.57 -11.17
C LEU A 151 19.38 -16.52 -11.18
N ASN A 152 19.48 -17.63 -10.44
CA ASN A 152 18.32 -18.52 -10.25
C ASN A 152 17.14 -17.72 -9.68
N SER A 153 15.97 -17.86 -10.29
CA SER A 153 14.74 -17.27 -9.75
C SER A 153 14.49 -17.81 -8.35
N ARG A 154 14.05 -16.94 -7.43
CA ARG A 154 13.59 -17.42 -6.12
C ARG A 154 12.48 -18.44 -6.34
N LYS A 155 12.55 -19.57 -5.63
CA LYS A 155 11.48 -20.56 -5.68
C LYS A 155 10.25 -19.89 -5.09
N VAL A 156 9.25 -19.63 -5.91
CA VAL A 156 7.91 -19.31 -5.41
C VAL A 156 7.20 -20.65 -5.30
N ILE A 157 6.99 -21.12 -4.08
CA ILE A 157 6.06 -22.20 -3.81
C ILE A 157 4.69 -21.66 -4.19
N ASN A 158 4.29 -21.93 -5.43
CA ASN A 158 2.89 -21.94 -5.78
C ASN A 158 2.28 -23.04 -4.92
N ASP A 159 1.75 -22.68 -3.76
CA ASP A 159 0.89 -23.56 -2.99
C ASP A 159 -0.34 -23.82 -3.87
N ASN A 160 -0.25 -24.85 -4.71
CA ASN A 160 -1.32 -25.32 -5.59
C ASN A 160 -2.61 -25.59 -4.79
N HIS A 161 -2.49 -25.81 -3.48
CA HIS A 161 -3.59 -25.92 -2.54
C HIS A 161 -4.34 -24.60 -2.33
N ILE A 162 -3.63 -23.47 -2.21
CA ILE A 162 -4.23 -22.13 -2.06
C ILE A 162 -4.90 -21.71 -3.36
N ASN A 163 -4.22 -21.92 -4.51
CA ASN A 163 -4.78 -21.59 -5.82
C ASN A 163 -6.04 -22.42 -6.13
N LYS A 164 -6.04 -23.72 -5.78
CA LYS A 164 -7.23 -24.59 -5.92
C LYS A 164 -8.38 -24.18 -5.01
N LYS A 165 -8.08 -23.62 -3.84
CA LYS A 165 -9.10 -23.11 -2.90
C LYS A 165 -9.67 -21.77 -3.38
N LEU A 166 -8.83 -20.90 -3.91
CA LEU A 166 -9.23 -19.63 -4.54
C LEU A 166 -10.12 -19.86 -5.77
N SER A 167 -9.73 -20.78 -6.67
CA SER A 167 -10.54 -21.10 -7.84
C SER A 167 -11.90 -21.68 -7.47
N LYS A 168 -11.94 -22.50 -6.41
CA LYS A 168 -13.19 -23.09 -5.91
C LYS A 168 -14.11 -22.05 -5.28
N LEU A 169 -13.56 -21.11 -4.50
CA LEU A 169 -14.32 -19.99 -3.95
C LEU A 169 -14.83 -19.06 -5.05
N GLN A 170 -14.06 -18.83 -6.12
CA GLN A 170 -14.51 -18.03 -7.27
C GLN A 170 -15.65 -18.70 -8.04
N GLU A 171 -15.63 -20.02 -8.18
CA GLU A 171 -16.72 -20.81 -8.78
C GLU A 171 -17.99 -20.74 -7.91
N GLU A 172 -17.85 -20.94 -6.60
CA GLU A 172 -18.96 -20.82 -5.63
C GLU A 172 -19.58 -19.40 -5.61
N LEU A 173 -18.77 -18.34 -5.66
CA LEU A 173 -19.24 -16.95 -5.75
C LEU A 173 -19.94 -16.63 -7.08
N SER A 174 -19.49 -17.23 -8.18
CA SER A 174 -20.13 -17.07 -9.50
C SER A 174 -21.51 -17.73 -9.55
N ASP A 175 -21.68 -18.86 -8.85
CA ASP A 175 -22.93 -19.60 -8.78
C ASP A 175 -23.97 -18.94 -7.85
N GLU A 176 -23.55 -18.16 -6.85
CA GLU A 176 -24.44 -17.47 -5.91
C GLU A 176 -24.98 -16.11 -6.41
N MET A 177 -24.28 -15.44 -7.32
CA MET A 177 -24.67 -14.11 -7.84
C MET A 177 -26.07 -14.04 -8.50
N PRO A 178 -26.54 -15.06 -9.26
CA PRO A 178 -27.88 -15.05 -9.84
C PRO A 178 -29.02 -15.07 -8.81
N GLN A 179 -28.83 -15.78 -7.69
CA GLN A 179 -29.83 -15.93 -6.61
C GLN A 179 -30.06 -14.61 -5.87
N TYR A 180 -29.00 -13.82 -5.66
CA TYR A 180 -29.09 -12.51 -5.00
C TYR A 180 -29.81 -11.47 -5.87
N GLN A 181 -29.57 -11.47 -7.18
CA GLN A 181 -30.24 -10.56 -8.11
C GLN A 181 -31.74 -10.89 -8.27
N GLU A 182 -32.11 -12.18 -8.25
CA GLU A 182 -33.51 -12.60 -8.30
C GLU A 182 -34.28 -12.22 -7.02
N ASN A 183 -33.66 -12.36 -5.84
CA ASN A 183 -34.27 -11.96 -4.57
C ASN A 183 -34.45 -10.44 -4.46
N TYR A 184 -33.49 -9.63 -4.91
CA TYR A 184 -33.65 -8.18 -4.98
C TYR A 184 -34.75 -7.76 -5.98
N GLY A 185 -34.83 -8.45 -7.12
CA GLY A 185 -35.88 -8.23 -8.13
C GLY A 185 -37.28 -8.62 -7.66
N ARG A 186 -37.41 -9.61 -6.77
CA ARG A 186 -38.70 -9.98 -6.12
C ARG A 186 -39.09 -8.99 -5.02
N ALA A 187 -38.15 -8.54 -4.20
CA ALA A 187 -38.42 -7.57 -3.12
C ALA A 187 -38.89 -6.20 -3.64
N ALA A 188 -38.40 -5.77 -4.82
CA ALA A 188 -38.79 -4.50 -5.44
C ALA A 188 -40.16 -4.51 -6.15
N LYS A 189 -40.87 -5.65 -6.19
CA LYS A 189 -42.17 -5.80 -6.90
C LYS A 189 -43.40 -5.84 -5.97
N ILE A 190 -43.29 -5.43 -4.71
CA ILE A 190 -44.48 -5.16 -3.88
C ILE A 190 -45.09 -3.83 -4.34
N PRO A 191 -46.32 -3.80 -4.89
CA PRO A 191 -46.87 -2.59 -5.49
C PRO A 191 -47.39 -1.63 -4.42
N TYR A 192 -46.62 -0.59 -4.11
CA TYR A 192 -47.17 0.64 -3.52
C TYR A 192 -47.90 1.45 -4.59
N LYS A 193 -49.12 1.01 -4.95
CA LYS A 193 -50.12 1.88 -5.58
C LYS A 193 -51.50 1.62 -4.97
N LYS A 194 -51.83 2.38 -3.94
CA LYS A 194 -53.19 2.92 -3.74
C LYS A 194 -53.12 4.20 -2.92
N ASN A 195 -53.77 5.23 -3.46
CA ASN A 195 -54.21 6.49 -2.83
C ASN A 195 -53.30 7.72 -2.95
N TYR A 196 -53.23 8.27 -4.17
CA TYR A 196 -53.11 9.73 -4.40
C TYR A 196 -54.12 10.22 -5.44
N ALA A 197 -55.37 9.74 -5.37
CA ALA A 197 -56.46 10.19 -6.24
C ALA A 197 -57.59 10.90 -5.47
N GLN A 198 -57.29 11.52 -4.32
CA GLN A 198 -58.32 12.21 -3.53
C GLN A 198 -57.86 13.53 -2.88
N ALA A 199 -56.79 14.16 -3.36
CA ALA A 199 -56.26 15.41 -2.83
C ALA A 199 -56.24 16.56 -3.85
N ALA A 200 -57.22 16.61 -4.77
CA ALA A 200 -57.34 17.69 -5.75
C ALA A 200 -58.79 18.18 -5.91
N LYS A 201 -59.43 18.59 -4.80
CA LYS A 201 -60.61 19.47 -4.78
C LYS A 201 -60.58 20.33 -3.50
N PHE A 202 -60.19 21.60 -3.68
CA PHE A 202 -60.15 22.84 -2.86
C PHE A 202 -60.88 22.94 -1.49
N PRO A 203 -60.61 23.96 -0.62
CA PRO A 203 -59.76 25.16 -0.78
C PRO A 203 -58.73 25.40 0.35
N ASP A 204 -57.89 26.40 0.08
CA ASP A 204 -56.90 27.04 0.94
C ASP A 204 -57.48 27.44 2.31
N ASN A 205 -56.85 26.97 3.39
CA ASN A 205 -57.07 27.54 4.72
C ASN A 205 -55.77 27.45 5.53
N SER A 206 -55.01 28.53 5.44
CA SER A 206 -53.94 28.90 6.34
C SER A 206 -54.44 28.89 7.80
N SER A 207 -54.09 27.86 8.57
CA SER A 207 -53.78 27.93 10.01
C SER A 207 -53.61 26.51 10.55
N GLN A 208 -52.48 26.28 11.22
CA GLN A 208 -52.13 25.07 12.00
C GLN A 208 -51.47 23.89 11.27
N VAL A 209 -50.22 24.06 10.81
CA VAL A 209 -49.14 23.04 10.96
C VAL A 209 -47.80 23.79 11.12
N PRO A 210 -46.89 23.41 12.04
CA PRO A 210 -45.65 24.15 12.30
C PRO A 210 -44.71 24.14 11.08
N LYS A 211 -44.19 25.32 10.73
CA LYS A 211 -43.08 25.48 9.78
C LYS A 211 -41.82 24.87 10.39
N ILE A 212 -41.35 23.75 9.87
CA ILE A 212 -39.92 23.42 9.95
C ILE A 212 -39.28 24.16 8.79
N GLN A 213 -38.65 25.29 9.10
CA GLN A 213 -37.93 26.11 8.14
C GLN A 213 -36.68 25.35 7.67
N ASP A 214 -36.48 25.33 6.36
CA ASP A 214 -35.23 24.99 5.72
C ASP A 214 -34.09 25.83 6.32
N LYS A 215 -33.22 25.19 7.11
CA LYS A 215 -31.93 25.79 7.45
C LYS A 215 -31.10 25.81 6.17
N THR A 216 -30.98 27.01 5.63
CA THR A 216 -30.15 27.29 4.45
C THR A 216 -28.69 27.10 4.84
N ILE A 217 -27.88 26.60 3.90
CA ILE A 217 -26.45 26.26 3.98
C ILE A 217 -25.58 27.31 4.71
N ALA A 218 -26.03 28.56 4.86
CA ALA A 218 -25.37 29.61 5.62
C ALA A 218 -25.24 29.32 7.13
N GLU A 219 -26.24 28.71 7.78
CA GLU A 219 -26.19 28.44 9.24
C GLU A 219 -25.22 27.31 9.60
N ILE A 220 -24.98 26.37 8.68
CA ILE A 220 -24.00 25.28 8.88
C ILE A 220 -22.56 25.82 8.78
N HIS A 221 -22.34 26.92 8.05
CA HIS A 221 -21.03 27.55 7.94
C HIS A 221 -20.69 28.45 9.15
N GLU A 222 -21.69 28.94 9.86
CA GLU A 222 -21.50 29.79 11.05
C GLU A 222 -21.19 28.94 12.31
N ASP A 223 -21.87 27.80 12.49
CA ASP A 223 -21.57 26.82 13.56
C ASP A 223 -20.15 26.23 13.44
N ALA A 224 -19.64 26.08 12.21
CA ALA A 224 -18.27 25.60 11.97
C ALA A 224 -17.19 26.67 12.25
N ALA A 225 -17.54 27.95 12.20
CA ALA A 225 -16.64 29.05 12.51
C ALA A 225 -16.51 29.25 14.03
N GLU A 226 -17.61 29.18 14.78
CA GLU A 226 -17.58 29.26 16.26
C GLU A 226 -16.82 28.09 16.88
N GLN A 227 -17.01 26.85 16.38
CA GLN A 227 -16.24 25.70 16.89
C GLN A 227 -14.74 25.78 16.58
N LYS A 228 -14.36 26.50 15.53
CA LYS A 228 -12.95 26.73 15.18
C LYS A 228 -12.31 27.79 16.08
N GLU A 229 -13.06 28.82 16.46
CA GLU A 229 -12.60 29.88 17.38
C GLU A 229 -12.47 29.35 18.82
N GLU A 230 -13.38 28.49 19.27
CA GLU A 230 -13.33 27.85 20.59
C GLU A 230 -12.15 26.86 20.70
N ALA A 231 -11.85 26.12 19.63
CA ALA A 231 -10.68 25.23 19.55
C ALA A 231 -9.34 25.99 19.55
N GLU A 232 -9.28 27.18 18.96
CA GLU A 232 -8.10 28.05 18.99
C GLU A 232 -7.91 28.73 20.36
N TYR A 233 -9.00 29.09 21.06
CA TYR A 233 -8.93 29.61 22.42
C TYR A 233 -8.39 28.57 23.41
N LEU A 234 -8.85 27.32 23.34
CA LEU A 234 -8.37 26.20 24.18
C LEU A 234 -6.88 25.86 23.94
N ARG A 235 -6.37 26.06 22.73
CA ARG A 235 -4.92 25.92 22.43
C ARG A 235 -4.07 27.03 23.03
N ARG A 236 -4.61 28.25 23.18
CA ARG A 236 -3.89 29.38 23.78
C ARG A 236 -3.82 29.29 25.31
N THR A 237 -4.87 28.77 25.96
CA THR A 237 -4.93 28.65 27.43
C THR A 237 -4.14 27.45 27.97
N THR A 238 -3.97 26.39 27.20
CA THR A 238 -3.15 25.22 27.57
C THR A 238 -1.63 25.44 27.42
N SER A 239 -1.20 26.51 26.74
CA SER A 239 0.22 26.86 26.59
C SER A 239 0.78 27.80 27.67
N SER A 240 -0.02 28.24 28.64
CA SER A 240 0.39 29.23 29.68
C SER A 240 0.53 28.65 31.09
N GLY A 241 0.32 27.34 31.30
CA GLY A 241 0.34 26.71 32.63
C GLY A 241 1.66 26.03 33.02
N GLY A 242 2.80 26.57 32.59
CA GLY A 242 4.10 25.92 32.79
C GLY A 242 5.23 26.89 33.13
N ARG A 243 5.14 27.55 34.28
CA ARG A 243 6.28 28.01 35.08
C ARG A 243 5.90 28.03 36.56
#